data_AF-A0A553GUM5-F1
#
_entry.id   AF-A0A553GUM5-F1
#
_cell.length_a   1.000
_cell.length_b   1.000
_cell.length_c   1.000
_cell.angle_alpha   90.00
_cell.angle_beta   90.00
_cell.angle_gamma   90.00
#
_symmetry.space_group_name_H-M   'P 1'
#
loop_
_entity.id
_entity.type
_entity.pdbx_description
1 polymer ?
#
loop_
_entity_poly.entity_id
_entity_poly.type
_entity_poly.pdbx_seq_one_letter_code
_entity_poly.pdbx_strand_id
1 'polypeptide(L)'
;MPFRFLPDTSRSVPPLPLRVALWLLDESPLGRTDGGKRLAGRLLRLPAQRGVVQAQSRLGRLLCHDAADLCARRRGQEWLRQAARAGDPQARQALDQLNPQLRLNARTRPR
;
A
#
# COMPACT_ATOMS: atom_id res chain seq x y z
N MET A 1 -32.41 20.21 17.99
CA MET A 1 -30.96 19.99 18.01
C MET A 1 -30.47 19.67 16.59
N PRO A 2 -29.87 20.61 15.84
CA PRO A 2 -29.30 20.29 14.54
C PRO A 2 -27.87 19.75 14.71
N PHE A 3 -27.65 18.50 14.29
CA PHE A 3 -26.32 17.94 14.12
C PHE A 3 -25.60 18.72 12.99
N ARG A 4 -24.67 19.59 13.38
CA ARG A 4 -23.72 20.25 12.48
C ARG A 4 -22.79 19.17 11.90
N PHE A 5 -22.96 18.87 10.62
CA PHE A 5 -21.91 18.26 9.79
C PHE A 5 -20.76 19.27 9.68
N LEU A 6 -19.74 19.11 10.51
CA LEU A 6 -18.44 19.72 10.28
C LEU A 6 -17.74 18.86 9.21
N PRO A 7 -17.29 19.43 8.06
CA PRO A 7 -16.39 18.71 7.19
C PRO A 7 -15.09 18.49 7.96
N ASP A 8 -14.76 17.22 8.22
CA ASP A 8 -13.50 16.83 8.84
C ASP A 8 -12.36 17.18 7.86
N THR A 9 -11.83 18.40 8.01
CA THR A 9 -10.59 18.81 7.36
C THR A 9 -9.38 18.25 8.10
N SER A 10 -9.43 17.00 8.57
CA SER A 10 -8.22 16.26 8.93
C SER A 10 -7.55 15.76 7.65
N ARG A 11 -7.16 16.70 6.77
CA ARG A 11 -5.99 16.47 5.92
C ARG A 11 -4.79 16.46 6.86
N SER A 12 -4.67 15.36 7.62
CA SER A 12 -3.51 15.05 8.43
C SER A 12 -2.34 15.07 7.47
N VAL A 13 -1.55 16.15 7.54
CA VAL A 13 -0.37 16.31 6.69
C VAL A 13 0.43 15.04 6.90
N PRO A 14 0.65 14.24 5.86
CA PRO A 14 1.29 12.94 6.04
C PRO A 14 2.62 13.19 6.74
N PRO A 15 2.95 12.40 7.78
CA PRO A 15 4.16 12.62 8.55
C PRO A 15 5.33 12.76 7.58
N LEU A 16 6.24 13.70 7.83
CA LEU A 16 7.40 13.99 6.96
C LEU A 16 8.06 12.72 6.36
N PRO A 17 8.30 11.63 7.13
CA PRO A 17 8.85 10.39 6.57
C PRO A 17 7.96 9.72 5.51
N LEU A 18 6.63 9.76 5.65
CA LEU A 18 5.70 9.27 4.64
C LEU A 18 5.75 10.13 3.37
N ARG A 19 5.77 11.46 3.50
CA ARG A 19 5.89 12.35 2.33
C ARG A 19 7.19 12.12 1.56
N VAL A 20 8.31 12.02 2.27
CA VAL A 20 9.61 11.75 1.67
C VAL A 20 9.62 10.38 1.00
N ALA A 21 9.04 9.36 1.63
CA ALA A 21 8.97 8.03 1.03
C ALA A 21 8.11 8.01 -0.24
N LEU A 22 6.96 8.70 -0.23
CA LEU A 22 6.10 8.83 -1.40
C LEU A 22 6.79 9.57 -2.54
N TRP A 23 7.40 10.72 -2.23
CA TRP A 23 8.17 11.48 -3.21
C TRP A 23 9.32 10.65 -3.79
N LEU A 24 10.04 9.91 -2.95
CA LEU A 24 11.14 9.06 -3.38
C LEU A 24 10.66 7.96 -4.34
N LEU A 25 9.46 7.41 -4.13
CA LEU A 25 8.90 6.34 -4.96
C LEU A 25 8.24 6.83 -6.26
N ASP A 26 7.54 7.96 -6.21
CA ASP A 26 6.73 8.45 -7.34
C ASP A 26 7.52 9.44 -8.24
N GLU A 27 8.34 10.32 -7.67
CA GLU A 27 8.99 11.43 -8.40
C GLU A 27 10.48 11.20 -8.65
N SER A 28 11.16 10.44 -7.79
CA SER A 28 12.61 10.31 -7.87
C SER A 28 13.06 9.13 -8.74
N PRO A 29 14.00 9.32 -9.68
CA PRO A 29 14.61 8.20 -10.41
C PRO A 29 15.34 7.23 -9.46
N LEU A 30 15.77 7.72 -8.28
CA LEU A 30 16.36 6.90 -7.22
C LEU A 30 15.39 5.87 -6.66
N GLY A 31 14.07 6.13 -6.69
CA GLY A 31 13.03 5.19 -6.27
C GLY A 31 12.96 3.91 -7.09
N ARG A 32 13.52 3.90 -8.31
CA ARG A 32 13.62 2.68 -9.13
C ARG A 32 14.79 1.78 -8.74
N THR A 33 15.80 2.33 -8.07
CA THR A 33 16.96 1.56 -7.60
C THR A 33 16.63 0.75 -6.35
N ASP A 34 17.28 -0.40 -6.17
CA ASP A 34 17.19 -1.21 -4.95
C ASP A 34 17.43 -0.40 -3.67
N GLY A 35 18.40 0.52 -3.71
CA GLY A 35 18.72 1.40 -2.58
C GLY A 35 17.56 2.32 -2.21
N GLY A 36 16.98 3.00 -3.20
CA GLY A 36 15.84 3.90 -3.00
C GLY A 36 14.58 3.16 -2.53
N LYS A 37 14.30 1.98 -3.09
CA LYS A 37 13.20 1.12 -2.64
C LYS A 37 13.36 0.67 -1.19
N ARG A 38 14.57 0.27 -0.77
CA ARG A 38 14.86 -0.12 0.62
C ARG A 38 14.77 1.06 1.58
N LEU A 39 15.23 2.24 1.17
CA LEU A 39 15.11 3.47 1.96
C LEU A 39 13.65 3.89 2.13
N ALA A 40 12.87 3.91 1.03
CA ALA A 40 11.43 4.16 1.09
C ALA A 40 10.72 3.16 2.00
N GLY A 41 11.04 1.87 1.89
CA GLY A 41 10.51 0.84 2.77
C GLY A 41 10.81 1.08 4.26
N ARG A 42 12.03 1.53 4.59
CA ARG A 42 12.39 1.90 5.98
C ARG A 42 11.59 3.11 6.47
N LEU A 43 11.43 4.14 5.64
CA LEU A 43 10.65 5.33 5.96
C LEU A 43 9.15 5.03 6.13
N LEU A 44 8.62 4.11 5.35
CA LEU A 44 7.22 3.67 5.42
C LEU A 44 6.94 2.72 6.58
N ARG A 45 7.96 2.04 7.12
CA ARG A 45 7.80 1.05 8.19
C ARG A 45 7.18 1.64 9.45
N LEU A 46 7.64 2.82 9.86
CA LEU A 46 7.15 3.50 11.05
C LEU A 46 5.67 3.95 10.91
N PRO A 47 5.26 4.69 9.86
CA PRO A 47 3.87 5.05 9.67
C PRO A 47 2.97 3.84 9.39
N ALA A 48 3.46 2.79 8.72
CA ALA A 48 2.69 1.57 8.50
C ALA A 48 2.35 0.87 9.82
N GLN A 49 3.30 0.84 10.77
CA GLN A 49 3.07 0.32 12.12
C GLN A 49 2.12 1.19 12.95
N ARG A 50 2.11 2.50 12.72
CA ARG A 50 1.15 3.43 13.33
C ARG A 50 -0.26 3.35 12.73
N GLY A 51 -0.52 2.43 11.81
CA GLY A 51 -1.83 2.26 11.19
C GLY A 51 -2.10 3.25 10.06
N VAL A 52 -1.09 3.96 9.54
CA VAL A 52 -1.28 4.86 8.41
C VAL A 52 -1.51 4.02 7.16
N VAL A 53 -2.76 4.00 6.72
CA VAL A 53 -3.25 3.17 5.61
C VAL A 53 -2.42 3.36 4.33
N GLN A 54 -2.12 4.61 3.98
CA GLN A 54 -1.33 4.96 2.81
C GLN A 54 0.11 4.44 2.88
N ALA A 55 0.68 4.33 4.09
CA ALA A 55 2.01 3.76 4.27
C ALA A 55 1.99 2.23 4.13
N GLN A 56 0.97 1.59 4.69
CA GLN A 56 0.77 0.15 4.58
C GLN A 56 0.60 -0.29 3.12
N SER A 57 -0.20 0.45 2.34
CA SER A 57 -0.41 0.11 0.93
C SER A 57 0.86 0.26 0.10
N ARG A 58 1.64 1.32 0.32
CA ARG A 58 2.91 1.55 -0.38
C ARG A 58 3.99 0.55 0.01
N LEU A 59 4.09 0.22 1.30
CA LEU A 59 5.01 -0.81 1.78
C LEU A 59 4.61 -2.19 1.25
N GLY A 60 3.31 -2.50 1.22
CA GLY A 60 2.78 -3.74 0.64
C GLY A 60 3.10 -3.87 -0.84
N ARG A 61 2.95 -2.81 -1.63
CA ARG A 61 3.34 -2.80 -3.07
C ARG A 61 4.83 -3.02 -3.26
N LEU A 62 5.67 -2.33 -2.48
CA LEU A 62 7.14 -2.52 -2.48
C LEU A 62 7.49 -3.98 -2.21
N LEU A 63 6.95 -4.56 -1.13
CA LEU A 63 7.20 -5.95 -0.77
C LEU A 63 6.72 -6.92 -1.84
N CYS A 64 5.58 -6.68 -2.50
CA CYS A 64 5.09 -7.55 -3.55
C CYS A 64 5.87 -7.42 -4.86
N HIS A 65 6.44 -6.25 -5.16
CA HIS A 65 7.21 -6.00 -6.36
C HIS A 65 8.64 -6.53 -6.26
N ASP A 66 9.30 -6.36 -5.12
CA ASP A 66 10.65 -6.87 -4.86
C ASP A 66 10.66 -8.24 -4.14
N ALA A 67 9.52 -8.95 -4.10
CA ALA A 67 9.44 -10.26 -3.48
C ALA A 67 10.25 -11.30 -4.27
N ALA A 68 11.48 -11.55 -3.83
CA ALA A 68 12.25 -12.73 -4.23
C ALA A 68 11.61 -14.02 -3.68
N ASP A 69 10.96 -13.93 -2.52
CA ASP A 69 10.38 -15.06 -1.80
C ASP A 69 8.85 -15.00 -1.67
N LEU A 70 8.22 -16.18 -1.68
CA LEU A 70 6.78 -16.33 -1.44
C LEU A 70 6.33 -15.78 -0.07
N CYS A 71 7.20 -15.85 0.95
CA CYS A 71 6.91 -15.31 2.28
C CYS A 71 6.82 -13.77 2.28
N ALA A 72 7.77 -13.10 1.62
CA ALA A 72 7.75 -11.64 1.44
C ALA A 72 6.51 -11.21 0.65
N ARG A 73 6.15 -11.97 -0.40
CA ARG A 73 4.95 -11.73 -1.19
C ARG A 73 3.67 -11.87 -0.36
N ARG A 74 3.54 -12.91 0.48
CA ARG A 74 2.40 -13.10 1.39
C ARG A 74 2.27 -11.97 2.39
N ARG A 75 3.36 -11.58 3.04
CA ARG A 75 3.40 -10.43 3.95
C ARG A 75 2.97 -9.14 3.26
N GLY A 76 3.46 -8.89 2.03
CA GLY A 76 3.03 -7.74 1.23
C GLY A 76 1.52 -7.75 0.94
N GLN A 77 0.97 -8.91 0.58
CA GLN A 77 -0.48 -9.07 0.36
C GLN A 77 -1.30 -8.83 1.64
N GLU A 78 -0.82 -9.25 2.80
CA GLU A 78 -1.50 -8.99 4.08
C GLU A 78 -1.57 -7.49 4.38
N TRP A 79 -0.48 -6.75 4.19
CA TRP A 79 -0.49 -5.29 4.29
C TRP A 79 -1.47 -4.64 3.33
N LEU A 80 -1.53 -5.10 2.09
CA LEU A 80 -2.49 -4.60 1.11
C LEU A 80 -3.93 -4.93 1.49
N ARG A 81 -4.21 -6.11 2.05
CA ARG A 81 -5.56 -6.46 2.54
C ARG A 81 -5.99 -5.58 3.70
N GLN A 82 -5.10 -5.29 4.65
CA GLN A 82 -5.39 -4.38 5.76
C GLN A 82 -5.69 -2.96 5.23
N ALA A 83 -4.87 -2.46 4.32
CA ALA A 83 -5.08 -1.14 3.74
C ALA A 83 -6.36 -1.06 2.90
N ALA A 84 -6.69 -2.12 2.14
CA ALA A 84 -7.94 -2.20 1.38
C ALA A 84 -9.17 -2.24 2.29
N ARG A 85 -9.10 -2.95 3.43
CA ARG A 85 -10.18 -2.96 4.44
C ARG A 85 -10.39 -1.59 5.07
N ALA A 86 -9.32 -0.81 5.24
CA ALA A 86 -9.39 0.56 5.71
C ALA A 86 -9.83 1.56 4.62
N GLY A 87 -10.16 1.09 3.40
CA GLY A 87 -10.73 1.90 2.33
C GLY A 87 -9.72 2.46 1.32
N ASP A 88 -8.47 1.99 1.30
CA ASP A 88 -7.47 2.50 0.36
C ASP A 88 -7.68 1.97 -1.07
N PRO A 89 -7.97 2.85 -2.05
CA PRO A 89 -8.15 2.45 -3.44
C PRO A 89 -6.85 1.91 -4.07
N GLN A 90 -5.68 2.42 -3.67
CA GLN A 90 -4.39 1.97 -4.20
C GLN A 90 -4.09 0.53 -3.77
N ALA A 91 -4.45 0.17 -2.54
CA ALA A 91 -4.28 -1.18 -2.02
C ALA A 91 -5.19 -2.18 -2.74
N ARG A 92 -6.46 -1.79 -2.97
CA ARG A 92 -7.44 -2.60 -3.70
C ARG A 92 -6.98 -2.87 -5.14
N GLN A 93 -6.56 -1.82 -5.84
CA GLN A 93 -6.02 -1.96 -7.20
C GLN A 93 -4.77 -2.86 -7.25
N ALA A 94 -3.87 -2.74 -6.27
CA ALA A 94 -2.70 -3.59 -6.18
C ALA A 94 -3.05 -5.05 -5.90
N LEU A 95 -4.06 -5.33 -5.05
CA LEU A 95 -4.58 -6.69 -4.86
C LEU A 95 -5.19 -7.24 -6.13
N ASP A 96 -5.96 -6.46 -6.88
CA ASP A 96 -6.53 -6.88 -8.16
C ASP A 96 -5.43 -7.22 -9.18
N GLN A 97 -4.35 -6.43 -9.24
CA GLN A 97 -3.19 -6.71 -10.09
C GLN A 97 -2.41 -7.96 -9.66
N LEU A 98 -2.33 -8.22 -8.36
CA LEU A 98 -1.65 -9.39 -7.82
C LEU A 98 -2.51 -10.66 -7.90
N ASN A 99 -3.81 -10.52 -8.15
CA ASN A 99 -4.78 -11.60 -8.17
C ASN A 99 -5.37 -11.88 -9.57
N PRO A 100 -4.57 -11.97 -10.66
CA PRO A 100 -5.08 -12.35 -11.96
C PRO A 100 -5.56 -13.82 -11.97
N GLN A 101 -5.03 -14.66 -11.07
CA GLN A 101 -5.37 -16.08 -10.99
C GLN A 101 -6.78 -16.34 -10.44
N LEU A 102 -7.31 -15.54 -9.50
CA LEU A 102 -8.67 -15.76 -8.98
C LEU A 102 -9.74 -15.45 -10.04
N ARG A 103 -9.50 -14.46 -10.91
CA ARG A 103 -10.41 -14.11 -12.00
C ARG A 103 -10.45 -15.18 -13.10
N LEU A 104 -9.31 -15.81 -13.38
CA LEU A 104 -9.25 -16.91 -14.34
C LEU A 104 -9.83 -18.20 -13.75
N ASN A 105 -9.55 -18.52 -12.49
CA ASN A 105 -10.09 -19.71 -11.81
C ASN A 105 -11.60 -19.62 -11.54
N ALA A 106 -12.16 -18.41 -11.40
CA ALA A 106 -13.61 -18.21 -11.29
C ALA A 106 -14.36 -18.39 -12.63
N ARG A 107 -13.64 -18.34 -13.77
CA ARG A 107 -14.21 -18.61 -15.10
C ARG A 107 -14.18 -20.10 -15.47
N THR A 108 -13.41 -20.92 -14.76
CA THR A 108 -13.20 -22.34 -15.09
C THR A 108 -13.92 -23.31 -14.15
N ARG A 109 -15.01 -22.89 -13.48
CA ARG A 109 -15.95 -23.86 -12.89
C ARG A 109 -17.04 -24.19 -13.92
N PRO A 110 -16.94 -25.31 -14.66
CA PRO A 110 -18.10 -25.82 -15.37
C PRO A 110 -19.20 -26.16 -14.34
N ARG A 111 -20.44 -25.85 -14.71
CA ARG A 111 -21.65 -26.24 -13.98
C ARG A 111 -21.84 -27.74 -14.00
#